data_AF-A0A525JRM9-F1
#
_entry.id   AF-A0A525JRM9-F1
#
_cell.length_a   1.000
_cell.length_b   1.000
_cell.length_c   1.000
_cell.angle_alpha   90.00
_cell.angle_beta   90.00
_cell.angle_gamma   90.00
#
_symmetry.space_group_name_H-M   'P 1'
#
loop_
_entity.id
_entity.type
_entity.pdbx_description
1 polymer ?
#
loop_
_entity_poly.entity_id
_entity_poly.type
_entity_poly.pdbx_seq_one_letter_code
_entity_poly.pdbx_strand_id
1 'polypeptide(L)' 'MPSFIWPNLKRARVGAAGAVGRFLHWTGVIVAGLCALLAVELLVEGWGQDLSHTLLIVALGLTFGTRGLRYVLARE' A
#
# COMPACT_ATOMS: atom_id res chain seq x y z
N MET A 1 -3.47 -22.98 6.09
CA MET A 1 -3.37 -22.78 4.62
C MET A 1 -2.36 -21.69 4.35
N PRO A 2 -1.24 -21.97 3.64
CA PRO A 2 -0.42 -20.88 3.16
C PRO A 2 -1.30 -20.05 2.22
N SER A 3 -1.43 -18.76 2.50
CA SER A 3 -2.18 -17.82 1.67
C SER A 3 -1.56 -17.83 0.28
N PHE A 4 -2.22 -18.50 -0.67
CA PHE A 4 -1.74 -18.69 -2.04
C PHE A 4 -1.46 -17.35 -2.75
N ILE A 5 -2.23 -16.33 -2.38
CA ILE A 5 -2.09 -14.96 -2.91
C ILE A 5 -0.91 -14.23 -2.26
N TRP A 6 -0.56 -14.53 -1.00
CA TRP A 6 0.52 -13.84 -0.28
C TRP A 6 1.31 -14.78 0.63
N PRO A 7 2.58 -15.09 0.35
CA PRO A 7 3.35 -15.98 1.19
C PRO A 7 3.56 -15.39 2.59
N ASN A 8 3.25 -16.17 3.62
CA ASN A 8 3.56 -15.84 5.01
C ASN A 8 5.07 -15.97 5.23
N LEU A 9 5.80 -14.86 5.10
CA LEU A 9 7.22 -14.80 5.43
C LEU A 9 7.38 -14.78 6.97
N LYS A 10 7.33 -15.96 7.58
CA LYS A 10 7.66 -16.19 9.00
C LYS A 10 9.19 -16.14 9.25
N ARG A 11 9.91 -15.12 8.77
CA ARG A 11 11.33 -14.94 9.11
C ARG A 11 11.48 -13.83 10.14
N ALA A 12 11.72 -14.25 11.39
CA ALA A 12 11.89 -13.39 12.57
C ALA A 12 13.16 -12.50 12.52
N ARG A 13 14.10 -12.77 11.61
CA ARG A 13 15.26 -11.92 11.34
C ARG A 13 15.13 -11.38 9.92
N VAL A 14 14.82 -10.09 9.84
CA VAL A 14 14.65 -9.37 8.60
C VAL A 14 15.87 -8.47 8.50
N GLY A 15 16.77 -8.80 7.57
CA GLY A 15 17.96 -7.98 7.30
C GLY A 15 17.59 -6.55 6.87
N ALA A 16 18.59 -5.74 6.54
CA ALA A 16 18.39 -4.35 6.13
C ALA A 16 17.31 -4.21 5.01
N ALA A 17 17.31 -5.09 4.01
CA ALA A 17 16.30 -5.14 2.94
C ALA A 17 14.86 -5.34 3.47
N GLY A 18 14.67 -6.23 4.44
CA GLY A 18 13.38 -6.45 5.07
C GLY A 18 12.88 -5.30 5.94
N ALA A 19 13.79 -4.53 6.55
CA ALA A 19 13.47 -3.30 7.27
C ALA A 19 13.02 -2.19 6.30
N VAL A 20 13.74 -2.01 5.19
CA VAL A 20 13.38 -1.09 4.10
C VAL A 20 12.01 -1.45 3.52
N GLY A 21 11.75 -2.74 3.24
CA GLY A 21 10.45 -3.19 2.75
C GLY A 21 9.29 -2.90 3.71
N ARG A 22 9.52 -2.99 5.03
CA ARG A 22 8.50 -2.58 6.03
C ARG A 22 8.29 -1.07 6.04
N PHE A 23 9.36 -0.29 5.99
CA PHE A 23 9.28 1.16 5.95
C PHE A 23 8.49 1.64 4.73
N LEU A 24 8.89 1.20 3.53
CA LEU A 24 8.20 1.53 2.28
C LEU A 24 6.72 1.12 2.30
N HIS A 25 6.41 -0.04 2.88
CA HIS A 25 5.03 -0.48 3.02
C HIS A 25 4.20 0.44 3.91
N TRP A 26 4.70 0.77 5.11
CA TRP A 26 3.95 1.63 6.04
C TRP A 26 3.81 3.05 5.50
N THR A 27 4.86 3.61 4.90
CA THR A 27 4.77 4.91 4.22
C THR A 27 3.74 4.86 3.08
N GLY A 28 3.75 3.80 2.26
CA GLY A 28 2.76 3.60 1.21
C GLY A 28 1.33 3.51 1.73
N VAL A 29 1.10 2.80 2.83
CA VAL A 29 -0.22 2.69 3.47
C VAL A 29 -0.70 4.03 4.02
N ILE A 30 0.18 4.83 4.62
CA ILE A 30 -0.16 6.18 5.10
C ILE A 30 -0.57 7.07 3.93
N VAL A 31 0.23 7.12 2.87
CA VAL A 31 -0.08 7.92 1.68
C VAL A 31 -1.38 7.44 1.01
N ALA A 32 -1.59 6.12 0.90
CA ALA A 32 -2.83 5.56 0.39
C ALA A 32 -4.06 5.98 1.23
N GLY A 33 -3.93 5.99 2.55
CA GLY A 33 -4.97 6.46 3.47
C GLY A 33 -5.30 7.93 3.26
N LEU A 34 -4.28 8.79 3.10
CA LEU A 34 -4.48 10.21 2.78
C LEU A 34 -5.18 10.42 1.43
N CYS A 35 -4.75 9.70 0.39
CA CYS A 35 -5.42 9.74 -0.91
C CYS A 35 -6.89 9.30 -0.82
N ALA A 36 -7.18 8.24 -0.06
CA ALA A 36 -8.56 7.78 0.13
C ALA A 36 -9.42 8.79 0.89
N LEU A 37 -8.89 9.43 1.94
CA LEU A 37 -9.61 10.48 2.68
C LEU A 37 -9.95 11.67 1.78
N LEU A 38 -8.97 12.18 1.04
CA LEU A 38 -9.18 13.28 0.08
C LEU A 38 -10.17 12.89 -1.03
N ALA A 39 -10.10 11.65 -1.52
CA ALA A 39 -11.04 11.16 -2.51
C ALA A 39 -12.49 11.16 -1.99
N VAL A 40 -12.69 10.73 -0.74
CA VAL A 40 -13.99 10.73 -0.08
C VAL A 40 -14.49 12.16 0.13
N GLU A 41 -13.63 13.07 0.58
CA GLU A 41 -13.96 14.49 0.73
C GLU A 41 -14.47 15.10 -0.59
N LEU A 42 -13.73 14.91 -1.68
CA LEU A 42 -14.14 15.37 -3.01
C LEU A 42 -15.47 14.74 -3.49
N LEU A 43 -15.71 13.46 -3.18
CA LEU A 43 -16.98 12.81 -3.49
C LEU A 43 -18.14 13.40 -2.70
N VAL A 44 -17.93 13.69 -1.41
CA VAL A 44 -18.94 14.27 -0.52
C VAL A 44 -19.28 15.69 -0.94
N GLU A 45 -18.27 16.50 -1.29
CA GLU A 45 -18.48 17.87 -1.76
C GLU A 45 -19.04 17.94 -3.18
N GLY A 46 -18.99 16.84 -3.94
CA GLY A 46 -19.65 16.70 -5.24
C GLY A 46 -18.92 17.40 -6.39
N TRP A 47 -17.69 17.89 -6.18
CA TRP A 47 -16.83 18.47 -7.20
C TRP A 47 -15.53 17.66 -7.32
N GLY A 48 -14.96 17.62 -8.53
CA GLY A 48 -13.69 16.91 -8.74
C GLY A 48 -13.80 15.38 -8.74
N GLN A 49 -14.89 14.80 -9.27
CA GLN A 49 -15.09 13.35 -9.33
C GLN A 49 -13.94 12.61 -10.06
N ASP A 50 -13.41 13.18 -11.15
CA ASP A 50 -12.27 12.60 -11.87
C ASP A 50 -11.00 12.52 -11.00
N LEU A 51 -10.77 13.56 -10.19
CA LEU A 51 -9.65 13.60 -9.25
C LEU A 51 -9.85 12.60 -8.12
N SER A 52 -11.08 12.48 -7.59
CA SER A 52 -11.41 11.46 -6.59
C SER A 52 -11.17 10.05 -7.10
N HIS A 53 -11.66 9.71 -8.30
CA HIS A 53 -11.41 8.39 -8.90
C HIS A 53 -9.91 8.12 -9.08
N THR A 54 -9.15 9.12 -9.53
CA THR A 54 -7.70 9.01 -9.66
C THR A 54 -7.03 8.74 -8.32
N LEU A 55 -7.42 9.47 -7.26
CA LEU A 55 -6.91 9.28 -5.91
C LEU A 55 -7.24 7.89 -5.35
N LEU A 56 -8.42 7.35 -5.63
CA LEU A 56 -8.80 5.98 -5.26
C LEU A 56 -7.94 4.93 -5.97
N ILE A 57 -7.72 5.10 -7.28
CA ILE A 57 -6.85 4.21 -8.06
C ILE A 57 -5.42 4.25 -7.52
N VAL A 58 -4.90 5.44 -7.23
CA VAL A 58 -3.56 5.61 -6.63
C VAL A 58 -3.50 4.97 -5.24
N ALA A 59 -4.52 5.15 -4.40
CA ALA A 59 -4.56 4.53 -3.07
C ALA A 59 -4.51 3.00 -3.15
N LEU A 60 -5.26 2.39 -4.08
CA LEU A 60 -5.21 0.95 -4.33
C LEU A 60 -3.82 0.53 -4.84
N GLY A 61 -3.29 1.25 -5.83
CA GLY A 61 -1.95 1.01 -6.37
C GLY A 61 -0.86 1.06 -5.31
N LEU A 62 -0.88 2.04 -4.42
CA LEU A 62 0.06 2.16 -3.30
C LEU A 62 -0.12 1.03 -2.29
N THR A 63 -1.37 0.68 -1.95
CA THR A 63 -1.65 -0.40 -0.99
C THR A 63 -1.13 -1.75 -1.48
N PHE A 64 -1.43 -2.11 -2.74
CA PHE A 64 -1.01 -3.39 -3.29
C PHE A 64 0.46 -3.38 -3.75
N GLY A 65 0.92 -2.29 -4.37
CA GLY A 65 2.27 -2.14 -4.89
C GLY A 65 3.31 -2.17 -3.78
N THR A 66 3.13 -1.38 -2.71
CA THR A 66 4.09 -1.37 -1.60
C THR A 66 4.06 -2.67 -0.78
N ARG A 67 2.90 -3.33 -0.70
CA ARG A 67 2.79 -4.68 -0.12
C ARG A 67 3.53 -5.71 -0.95
N GLY A 68 3.40 -5.67 -2.28
CA GLY A 68 4.16 -6.52 -3.20
C GLY A 68 5.67 -6.29 -3.08
N LEU A 69 6.10 -5.03 -3.11
CA LEU A 69 7.50 -4.65 -2.97
C LEU A 69 8.11 -5.14 -1.64
N ARG A 70 7.36 -5.04 -0.53
CA ARG A 70 7.77 -5.61 0.75
C ARG A 70 8.03 -7.11 0.68
N TYR A 71 7.21 -7.86 -0.06
CA TYR A 71 7.41 -9.30 -0.23
C TYR A 71 8.61 -9.61 -1.12
N VAL A 72 8.86 -8.82 -2.17
CA VAL A 72 10.05 -8.96 -3.02
C VAL A 72 11.31 -8.72 -2.19
N LEU A 73 11.39 -7.60 -1.47
CA LEU A 73 12.55 -7.23 -0.65
C LEU A 73 12.79 -8.14 0.55
N ALA A 74 11.78 -8.90 0.98
CA ALA A 74 11.91 -9.88 2.06
C ALA A 74 12.25 -11.30 1.57
N ARG A 75 12.33 -11.51 0.24
CA ARG A 75 12.85 -12.74 -0.37
C ARG A 75 14.36 -12.68 -0.62
N GLU A 76 14.93 -11.48 -0.73
CA GLU A 76 16.38 -11.21 -0.76
C GLU A 76 17.00 -11.32 0.65
#